data_AF-A0A7X9FYI5-F1
#
_entry.id   AF-A0A7X9FYI5-F1
#
_cell.length_a   1.000
_cell.length_b   1.000
_cell.length_c   1.000
_cell.angle_alpha   90.00
_cell.angle_beta   90.00
_cell.angle_gamma   90.00
#
_symmetry.space_group_name_H-M   'P 1'
#
loop_
_entity.id
_entity.type
_entity.pdbx_description
1 polymer ?
#
loop_
_entity_poly.entity_id
_entity_poly.type
_entity_poly.pdbx_seq_one_letter_code
_entity_poly.pdbx_strand_id
1 'polypeptide(L)'
;DKVLRYTAEGHPLGLIPGPIDFSYLKNLSVTRRSRQIDLPVSYDLRTLNRLTPVRNQGSCGSCWAFATYGSLESFLMPAEPRDFSEEHLINNHGFDYEPCYGGTLDMATAYLARWGGPVNETDDPYVSGNGYPVAKHVQEVMGIPPRSGPLDNNLIKEAVMNYGAVYTDMVWDDGSYNSTNKTYYNPGNTGGGHAVAIVGWDDNFEAAKFSSAPEGNGAFIVKNSWGGQWGDHGYFYVSYYDAYFGRQGVNGVVKAENPGKYVVNYQYDPLGWITSLGYGQDTAWMANVFQAQSDLPLEAVGFYTSSAENYYEIYIYVGVAQGQPRSGELKSTKSGSINSPGYFTVELDNPVALTTGQYFSVILKLRTVGYNYPIPTEGRIEGYTSAAVSNPGMGLVSVDGTGWDALTDYFDYDICLKTFAGLTPIYPPINLRLSQLENNFIFFKENINRLSWAANPANGTNIVSHKIYRKANNESTYSLLATVGGSQYSFDDRGLKAPGNYSYQVTAVDEYERESDPVTVSGSAETPAKVLKTKSYRTKVAARNLSDSK
;
A
#
# COMPACT_ATOMS: atom_id res chain seq x y z
N ASP A 1 -2.07 9.42 -31.66
CA ASP A 1 -3.53 9.51 -31.45
C ASP A 1 -3.95 8.73 -30.21
N LYS A 2 -4.47 9.43 -29.20
CA LYS A 2 -4.99 8.88 -27.94
C LYS A 2 -6.39 8.28 -28.16
N VAL A 3 -6.51 7.27 -29.02
CA VAL A 3 -7.80 6.65 -29.36
C VAL A 3 -7.97 5.37 -28.55
N LEU A 4 -8.95 5.36 -27.65
CA LEU A 4 -9.35 4.16 -26.92
C LEU A 4 -9.91 3.11 -27.88
N ARG A 5 -9.51 1.86 -27.67
CA ARG A 5 -10.17 0.69 -28.28
C ARG A 5 -11.31 0.23 -27.39
N TYR A 6 -12.25 -0.50 -27.97
CA TYR A 6 -13.41 -1.03 -27.27
C TYR A 6 -13.57 -2.51 -27.59
N THR A 7 -14.07 -3.27 -26.62
CA THR A 7 -14.55 -4.64 -26.85
C THR A 7 -15.80 -4.63 -27.73
N ALA A 8 -16.16 -5.79 -28.27
CA ALA A 8 -17.42 -5.97 -28.99
C ALA A 8 -18.66 -5.66 -28.12
N GLU A 9 -18.52 -5.78 -26.81
CA GLU A 9 -19.56 -5.48 -25.81
C GLU A 9 -19.57 -3.99 -25.39
N GLY A 10 -18.68 -3.17 -25.95
CA GLY A 10 -18.62 -1.73 -25.71
C GLY A 10 -17.81 -1.31 -24.48
N HIS A 11 -17.02 -2.21 -23.89
CA HIS A 11 -16.12 -1.88 -22.78
C HIS A 11 -14.82 -1.24 -23.32
N PRO A 12 -14.41 -0.07 -22.82
CA PRO A 12 -13.17 0.56 -23.25
C PRO A 12 -11.93 -0.15 -22.71
N LEU A 13 -10.91 -0.24 -23.55
CA LEU A 13 -9.61 -0.84 -23.31
C LEU A 13 -8.60 0.27 -23.04
N GLY A 14 -8.30 0.47 -21.76
CA GLY A 14 -7.63 1.67 -21.24
C GLY A 14 -6.15 1.51 -20.88
N LEU A 15 -5.55 0.34 -21.07
CA LEU A 15 -4.10 0.21 -20.87
C LEU A 15 -3.36 0.79 -22.07
N ILE A 16 -2.46 1.74 -21.81
CA ILE A 16 -1.64 2.40 -22.83
C ILE A 16 -0.17 1.97 -22.72
N PRO A 17 0.64 2.12 -23.78
CA PRO A 17 2.09 1.92 -23.66
C PRO A 17 2.73 2.99 -22.76
N GLY A 18 3.54 2.54 -21.79
CA GLY A 18 4.43 3.40 -21.01
C GLY A 18 5.82 3.57 -21.68
N PRO A 19 6.63 4.54 -21.24
CA PRO A 19 7.96 4.79 -21.81
C PRO A 19 9.03 3.78 -21.36
N ILE A 20 8.78 3.03 -20.27
CA ILE A 20 9.76 2.09 -19.71
C ILE A 20 9.66 0.73 -20.40
N ASP A 21 10.81 0.22 -20.88
CA ASP A 21 10.94 -1.14 -21.38
C ASP A 21 11.40 -2.11 -20.27
N PHE A 22 10.50 -2.97 -19.81
CA PHE A 22 10.78 -4.00 -18.81
C PHE A 22 11.19 -5.36 -19.41
N SER A 23 11.34 -5.47 -20.74
CA SER A 23 11.60 -6.75 -21.42
C SER A 23 12.88 -7.45 -20.96
N TYR A 24 13.91 -6.67 -20.56
CA TYR A 24 15.18 -7.19 -20.06
C TYR A 24 15.02 -8.04 -18.78
N LEU A 25 13.98 -7.79 -17.98
CA LEU A 25 13.72 -8.52 -16.74
C LEU A 25 13.34 -9.98 -16.97
N LYS A 26 12.78 -10.33 -18.14
CA LYS A 26 12.41 -11.72 -18.50
C LYS A 26 13.60 -12.67 -18.44
N ASN A 27 14.79 -12.17 -18.74
CA ASN A 27 16.02 -12.96 -18.79
C ASN A 27 16.74 -13.00 -17.43
N LEU A 28 16.48 -12.02 -16.56
CA LEU A 28 17.14 -11.90 -15.26
C LEU A 28 16.44 -12.72 -14.17
N SER A 29 15.11 -12.91 -14.27
CA SER A 29 14.30 -13.66 -13.30
C SER A 29 14.74 -15.13 -13.14
N VAL A 30 15.32 -15.74 -14.18
CA VAL A 30 15.75 -17.15 -14.23
C VAL A 30 16.88 -17.47 -13.25
N THR A 31 17.63 -16.46 -12.77
CA THR A 31 18.86 -16.69 -11.98
C THR A 31 18.62 -16.82 -10.46
N ARG A 32 17.41 -16.57 -9.96
CA ARG A 32 17.11 -16.85 -8.54
C ARG A 32 17.06 -18.36 -8.31
N ARG A 33 18.01 -18.87 -7.53
CA ARG A 33 17.96 -20.23 -6.95
C ARG A 33 16.56 -20.46 -6.40
N SER A 34 15.81 -21.33 -7.06
CA SER A 34 14.52 -21.80 -6.62
C SER A 34 14.65 -22.29 -5.17
N ARG A 35 14.23 -21.48 -4.21
CA ARG A 35 13.60 -22.08 -3.04
C ARG A 35 12.42 -22.83 -3.64
N GLN A 36 12.44 -24.16 -3.55
CA GLN A 36 11.34 -24.99 -3.96
C GLN A 36 10.19 -24.65 -2.99
N ILE A 37 9.45 -23.59 -3.30
CA ILE A 37 8.23 -23.24 -2.57
C ILE A 37 7.20 -24.23 -3.06
N ASP A 38 6.66 -25.01 -2.13
CA ASP A 38 5.58 -25.95 -2.41
C ASP A 38 4.29 -25.12 -2.60
N LEU A 39 4.08 -24.69 -3.85
CA LEU A 39 2.89 -23.92 -4.23
C LEU A 39 1.72 -24.89 -4.40
N PRO A 40 0.53 -24.58 -3.85
CA PRO A 40 -0.63 -25.43 -4.05
C PRO A 40 -1.05 -25.46 -5.52
N VAL A 41 -1.61 -26.59 -5.94
CA VAL A 41 -2.14 -26.80 -7.30
C VAL A 41 -3.20 -25.77 -7.68
N SER A 42 -3.97 -25.29 -6.70
CA SER A 42 -4.91 -24.19 -6.88
C SER A 42 -4.94 -23.28 -5.65
N TYR A 43 -5.27 -22.02 -5.87
CA TYR A 43 -5.42 -21.01 -4.83
C TYR A 43 -6.40 -19.95 -5.31
N ASP A 44 -7.32 -19.52 -4.44
CA ASP A 44 -8.41 -18.62 -4.82
C ASP A 44 -8.74 -17.62 -3.70
N LEU A 45 -8.36 -16.35 -3.90
CA LEU A 45 -8.61 -15.28 -2.93
C LEU A 45 -10.10 -15.01 -2.70
N ARG A 46 -10.99 -15.40 -3.62
CA ARG A 46 -12.45 -15.28 -3.45
C ARG A 46 -12.94 -16.06 -2.23
N THR A 47 -12.25 -17.15 -1.89
CA THR A 47 -12.59 -17.99 -0.72
C THR A 47 -12.01 -17.50 0.60
N LEU A 48 -11.14 -16.48 0.56
CA LEU A 48 -10.33 -16.04 1.71
C LEU A 48 -10.73 -14.66 2.26
N ASN A 49 -11.83 -14.08 1.78
CA ASN A 49 -12.28 -12.72 2.15
C ASN A 49 -11.18 -11.66 1.96
N ARG A 50 -10.41 -11.78 0.87
CA ARG A 50 -9.29 -10.89 0.52
C ARG A 50 -9.57 -10.03 -0.71
N LEU A 51 -10.83 -9.90 -1.11
CA LEU A 51 -11.23 -9.15 -2.30
C LEU A 51 -12.46 -8.30 -2.01
N THR A 52 -12.46 -7.09 -2.54
CA THR A 52 -13.67 -6.27 -2.67
C THR A 52 -14.59 -6.82 -3.77
N PRO A 53 -15.88 -6.44 -3.80
CA PRO A 53 -16.78 -6.75 -4.92
C PRO A 53 -16.20 -6.30 -6.27
N VAL A 54 -16.67 -6.93 -7.35
CA VAL A 54 -16.30 -6.49 -8.72
C VAL A 54 -17.03 -5.20 -9.07
N ARG A 55 -16.26 -4.18 -9.48
CA ARG A 55 -16.76 -2.88 -9.91
C ARG A 55 -16.90 -2.77 -11.42
N ASN A 56 -17.43 -1.64 -11.87
CA ASN A 56 -17.72 -1.37 -13.27
C ASN A 56 -17.14 -0.03 -13.72
N GLN A 57 -16.16 -0.07 -14.62
CA GLN A 57 -15.53 1.10 -15.23
C GLN A 57 -16.43 1.86 -16.22
N GLY A 58 -17.59 1.29 -16.58
CA GLY A 58 -18.53 1.90 -17.51
C GLY A 58 -17.91 2.19 -18.87
N SER A 59 -18.08 3.42 -19.35
CA SER A 59 -17.56 3.91 -20.63
C SER A 59 -16.18 4.57 -20.53
N CYS A 60 -15.50 4.45 -19.39
CA CYS A 60 -14.19 5.05 -19.14
C CYS A 60 -13.05 4.05 -19.32
N GLY A 61 -11.97 4.43 -20.01
CA GLY A 61 -10.75 3.62 -20.16
C GLY A 61 -9.90 3.58 -18.88
N SER A 62 -10.51 3.24 -17.74
CA SER A 62 -9.92 3.30 -16.40
C SER A 62 -9.51 1.93 -15.83
N CYS A 63 -9.47 0.87 -16.63
CA CYS A 63 -9.11 -0.49 -16.19
C CYS A 63 -7.78 -0.54 -15.40
N TRP A 64 -6.81 0.31 -15.75
CA TRP A 64 -5.53 0.42 -15.04
C TRP A 64 -5.72 0.87 -13.59
N ALA A 65 -6.60 1.84 -13.32
CA ALA A 65 -6.93 2.30 -11.98
C ALA A 65 -7.61 1.19 -11.15
N PHE A 66 -8.60 0.51 -11.74
CA PHE A 66 -9.30 -0.61 -11.09
C PHE A 66 -8.35 -1.77 -10.75
N ALA A 67 -7.41 -2.10 -11.64
CA ALA A 67 -6.43 -3.14 -11.38
C ALA A 67 -5.44 -2.72 -10.27
N THR A 68 -5.02 -1.45 -10.24
CA THR A 68 -4.14 -0.90 -9.19
C THR A 68 -4.82 -1.00 -7.83
N TYR A 69 -6.07 -0.52 -7.71
CA TYR A 69 -6.81 -0.60 -6.45
C TYR A 69 -7.26 -2.02 -6.11
N GLY A 70 -7.53 -2.87 -7.10
CA GLY A 70 -7.72 -4.29 -6.88
C GLY A 70 -6.54 -4.93 -6.13
N SER A 71 -5.30 -4.56 -6.47
CA SER A 71 -4.10 -4.99 -5.74
C SER A 71 -4.02 -4.37 -4.35
N LEU A 72 -4.15 -3.04 -4.24
CA LEU A 72 -4.01 -2.33 -2.97
C LEU A 72 -5.06 -2.73 -1.93
N GLU A 73 -6.33 -2.82 -2.31
CA GLU A 73 -7.43 -3.24 -1.43
C GLU A 73 -7.22 -4.68 -0.96
N SER A 74 -6.79 -5.58 -1.86
CA SER A 74 -6.52 -6.97 -1.51
C SER A 74 -5.34 -7.14 -0.55
N PHE A 75 -4.34 -6.25 -0.64
CA PHE A 75 -3.23 -6.20 0.32
C PHE A 75 -3.70 -5.83 1.73
N LEU A 76 -4.63 -4.88 1.85
CA LEU A 76 -5.17 -4.46 3.16
C LEU A 76 -6.15 -5.49 3.75
N MET A 77 -6.80 -6.31 2.92
CA MET A 77 -7.78 -7.30 3.37
C MET A 77 -7.16 -8.63 3.85
N PRO A 78 -7.72 -9.25 4.91
CA PRO A 78 -8.99 -8.92 5.57
C PRO A 78 -8.84 -7.94 6.75
N ALA A 79 -7.61 -7.51 7.07
CA ALA A 79 -7.32 -6.72 8.27
C ALA A 79 -8.01 -5.35 8.24
N GLU A 80 -8.01 -4.70 7.07
CA GLU A 80 -8.57 -3.39 6.87
C GLU A 80 -9.28 -3.29 5.51
N PRO A 81 -10.55 -3.71 5.43
CA PRO A 81 -11.35 -3.53 4.22
C PRO A 81 -11.44 -2.05 3.85
N ARG A 82 -11.04 -1.73 2.61
CA ARG A 82 -11.08 -0.39 2.04
C ARG A 82 -11.67 -0.43 0.65
N ASP A 83 -12.18 0.73 0.26
CA ASP A 83 -12.85 0.98 -1.01
C ASP A 83 -12.31 2.33 -1.52
N PHE A 84 -11.42 2.30 -2.51
CA PHE A 84 -10.71 3.50 -3.00
C PHE A 84 -11.30 4.01 -4.31
N SER A 85 -11.28 5.34 -4.50
CA SER A 85 -11.88 6.03 -5.64
C SER A 85 -11.00 5.95 -6.89
N GLU A 86 -11.38 5.12 -7.86
CA GLU A 86 -10.77 5.14 -9.19
C GLU A 86 -10.93 6.49 -9.88
N GLU A 87 -12.03 7.20 -9.63
CA GLU A 87 -12.33 8.53 -10.19
C GLU A 87 -11.28 9.56 -9.79
N HIS A 88 -10.91 9.58 -8.51
CA HIS A 88 -9.89 10.51 -8.03
C HIS A 88 -8.54 10.25 -8.70
N LEU A 89 -8.14 8.99 -8.85
CA LEU A 89 -6.90 8.62 -9.54
C LEU A 89 -6.91 9.05 -11.01
N ILE A 90 -7.98 8.78 -11.76
CA ILE A 90 -8.02 9.13 -13.19
C ILE A 90 -8.12 10.64 -13.44
N ASN A 91 -8.68 11.41 -12.51
CA ASN A 91 -8.78 12.86 -12.64
C ASN A 91 -7.51 13.59 -12.19
N ASN A 92 -6.72 13.00 -11.29
CA ASN A 92 -5.60 13.66 -10.62
C ASN A 92 -4.22 13.03 -10.92
N HIS A 93 -4.12 12.12 -11.88
CA HIS A 93 -2.83 11.50 -12.22
C HIS A 93 -1.83 12.49 -12.83
N GLY A 94 -2.21 13.67 -13.32
CA GLY A 94 -1.28 14.73 -13.73
C GLY A 94 -0.37 14.46 -14.94
N PHE A 95 -0.66 13.40 -15.72
CA PHE A 95 0.01 13.12 -17.00
C PHE A 95 -0.81 13.75 -18.14
N ASP A 96 -0.26 13.81 -19.34
CA ASP A 96 -0.90 14.50 -20.48
C ASP A 96 -2.17 13.80 -20.98
N TYR A 97 -2.48 12.58 -20.51
CA TYR A 97 -3.70 11.87 -20.88
C TYR A 97 -4.91 12.49 -20.19
N GLU A 98 -5.97 12.75 -20.96
CA GLU A 98 -7.24 13.20 -20.39
C GLU A 98 -7.86 12.08 -19.54
N PRO A 99 -8.65 12.42 -18.52
CA PRO A 99 -9.40 11.42 -17.75
C PRO A 99 -10.16 10.47 -18.68
N CYS A 100 -10.15 9.18 -18.34
CA CYS A 100 -10.72 8.10 -19.14
C CYS A 100 -10.00 7.71 -20.44
N TYR A 101 -8.95 8.39 -20.90
CA TYR A 101 -8.23 8.04 -22.15
C TYR A 101 -7.09 7.04 -21.96
N GLY A 102 -7.05 6.39 -20.79
CA GLY A 102 -6.13 5.31 -20.47
C GLY A 102 -5.00 5.70 -19.53
N GLY A 103 -4.26 4.69 -19.08
CA GLY A 103 -3.13 4.86 -18.16
C GLY A 103 -2.40 3.54 -17.89
N THR A 104 -1.47 3.58 -16.95
CA THR A 104 -0.57 2.46 -16.62
C THR A 104 -0.33 2.34 -15.12
N LEU A 105 0.23 1.21 -14.68
CA LEU A 105 0.72 1.06 -13.31
C LEU A 105 1.78 2.11 -12.94
N ASP A 106 2.62 2.54 -13.89
CA ASP A 106 3.65 3.54 -13.64
C ASP A 106 3.03 4.91 -13.30
N MET A 107 1.97 5.29 -14.04
CA MET A 107 1.21 6.51 -13.76
C MET A 107 0.55 6.46 -12.38
N ALA A 108 -0.06 5.31 -12.04
CA ALA A 108 -0.63 5.09 -10.72
C ALA A 108 0.45 5.16 -9.62
N THR A 109 1.61 4.56 -9.86
CA THR A 109 2.74 4.56 -8.92
C THR A 109 3.21 5.98 -8.66
N ALA A 110 3.41 6.80 -9.68
CA ALA A 110 3.83 8.20 -9.51
C ALA A 110 2.80 9.01 -8.73
N TYR A 111 1.51 8.89 -9.06
CA TYR A 111 0.42 9.54 -8.33
C TYR A 111 0.36 9.11 -6.85
N LEU A 112 0.49 7.82 -6.56
CA LEU A 112 0.43 7.30 -5.19
C LEU A 112 1.70 7.65 -4.39
N ALA A 113 2.88 7.58 -5.00
CA ALA A 113 4.16 7.87 -4.36
C ALA A 113 4.38 9.36 -4.07
N ARG A 114 3.72 10.27 -4.81
CA ARG A 114 3.68 11.70 -4.48
C ARG A 114 2.58 12.07 -3.47
N TRP A 115 1.88 11.07 -2.92
CA TRP A 115 0.73 11.21 -2.01
C TRP A 115 -0.45 11.99 -2.61
N GLY A 116 -0.75 11.78 -3.89
CA GLY A 116 -1.98 12.27 -4.50
C GLY A 116 -3.22 11.49 -4.07
N GLY A 117 -3.04 10.29 -3.49
CA GLY A 117 -4.09 9.40 -3.03
C GLY A 117 -3.52 8.12 -2.40
N PRO A 118 -4.33 7.06 -2.22
CA PRO A 118 -5.72 6.95 -2.63
C PRO A 118 -6.67 7.78 -1.75
N VAL A 119 -7.84 8.09 -2.31
CA VAL A 119 -8.99 8.69 -1.62
C VAL A 119 -10.06 7.60 -1.49
N ASN A 120 -10.91 7.63 -0.44
CA ASN A 120 -12.00 6.65 -0.33
C ASN A 120 -13.07 6.93 -1.39
N GLU A 121 -13.71 5.89 -1.92
CA GLU A 121 -14.86 6.00 -2.84
C GLU A 121 -16.03 6.76 -2.21
N THR A 122 -16.17 6.75 -0.88
CA THR A 122 -17.21 7.54 -0.20
C THR A 122 -16.94 9.04 -0.22
N ASP A 123 -15.69 9.44 -0.32
CA ASP A 123 -15.27 10.84 -0.32
C ASP A 123 -15.35 11.41 -1.75
N ASP A 124 -14.88 10.64 -2.74
CA ASP A 124 -15.02 10.94 -4.17
C ASP A 124 -15.66 9.75 -4.90
N PRO A 125 -17.01 9.66 -4.93
CA PRO A 125 -17.68 8.63 -5.70
C PRO A 125 -17.25 8.69 -7.17
N TYR A 126 -17.61 7.69 -7.96
CA TYR A 126 -17.40 7.65 -9.42
C TYR A 126 -18.17 8.74 -10.23
N VAL A 127 -18.35 9.93 -9.65
CA VAL A 127 -18.88 11.22 -10.14
C VAL A 127 -18.41 12.38 -9.21
N SER A 128 -17.22 12.94 -9.53
CA SER A 128 -16.58 14.24 -9.21
C SER A 128 -16.50 14.86 -7.77
N GLY A 129 -15.26 15.28 -7.44
CA GLY A 129 -14.90 16.51 -6.69
C GLY A 129 -13.38 16.67 -6.49
N ASN A 130 -12.94 17.73 -5.79
CA ASN A 130 -11.52 18.00 -5.48
C ASN A 130 -11.33 18.28 -3.97
N GLY A 131 -10.15 17.98 -3.43
CA GLY A 131 -9.74 18.38 -2.07
C GLY A 131 -10.01 17.34 -0.99
N TYR A 132 -10.03 16.06 -1.34
CA TYR A 132 -10.34 14.97 -0.41
C TYR A 132 -9.14 14.48 0.39
N PRO A 133 -9.36 13.97 1.62
CA PRO A 133 -8.28 13.45 2.44
C PRO A 133 -7.69 12.18 1.81
N VAL A 134 -6.37 12.15 1.72
CA VAL A 134 -5.62 10.93 1.37
C VAL A 134 -5.84 9.90 2.47
N ALA A 135 -6.35 8.72 2.10
CA ALA A 135 -6.69 7.66 3.04
C ALA A 135 -5.47 6.81 3.44
N LYS A 136 -4.49 6.68 2.54
CA LYS A 136 -3.28 5.86 2.72
C LYS A 136 -2.07 6.48 2.04
N HIS A 137 -0.87 6.21 2.55
CA HIS A 137 0.38 6.50 1.84
C HIS A 137 0.96 5.20 1.27
N VAL A 138 1.12 5.14 -0.04
CA VAL A 138 1.82 4.01 -0.68
C VAL A 138 3.29 4.09 -0.34
N GLN A 139 3.82 2.98 0.18
CA GLN A 139 5.23 2.87 0.56
C GLN A 139 6.01 2.00 -0.43
N GLU A 140 5.34 1.05 -1.07
CA GLU A 140 5.95 0.14 -2.01
C GLU A 140 4.99 -0.19 -3.15
N VAL A 141 5.52 -0.16 -4.38
CA VAL A 141 4.91 -0.81 -5.53
C VAL A 141 5.91 -1.83 -6.04
N MET A 142 5.72 -3.08 -5.63
CA MET A 142 6.61 -4.18 -5.96
C MET A 142 6.26 -4.73 -7.35
N GLY A 143 7.21 -4.69 -8.26
CA GLY A 143 7.11 -5.26 -9.60
C GLY A 143 7.55 -6.71 -9.62
N ILE A 144 6.64 -7.62 -9.96
CA ILE A 144 6.98 -9.00 -10.30
C ILE A 144 7.42 -9.02 -11.77
N PRO A 145 8.63 -9.51 -12.09
CA PRO A 145 9.13 -9.55 -13.46
C PRO A 145 8.12 -10.16 -14.45
N PRO A 146 8.08 -9.66 -15.70
CA PRO A 146 7.29 -10.26 -16.76
C PRO A 146 7.67 -11.73 -16.94
N ARG A 147 6.65 -12.57 -17.17
CA ARG A 147 6.85 -14.00 -17.36
C ARG A 147 7.64 -14.24 -18.66
N SER A 148 8.65 -15.10 -18.60
CA SER A 148 9.44 -15.51 -19.76
C SER A 148 8.69 -16.48 -20.68
N GLY A 149 7.66 -17.17 -20.16
CA GLY A 149 6.85 -18.12 -20.90
C GLY A 149 5.67 -18.69 -20.10
N PRO A 150 4.96 -19.70 -20.63
CA PRO A 150 3.73 -20.22 -20.05
C PRO A 150 3.90 -20.88 -18.68
N LEU A 151 5.08 -21.43 -18.40
CA LEU A 151 5.37 -22.14 -17.16
C LEU A 151 6.02 -21.25 -16.08
N ASP A 152 6.38 -20.01 -16.43
CA ASP A 152 6.97 -19.05 -15.51
C ASP A 152 5.85 -18.33 -14.73
N ASN A 153 5.29 -19.02 -13.74
CA ASN A 153 4.11 -18.55 -12.99
C ASN A 153 4.40 -18.35 -11.49
N ASN A 154 5.51 -18.92 -11.00
CA ASN A 154 5.72 -19.10 -9.57
C ASN A 154 5.84 -17.79 -8.79
N LEU A 155 6.50 -16.77 -9.35
CA LEU A 155 6.63 -15.47 -8.68
C LEU A 155 5.29 -14.75 -8.55
N ILE A 156 4.42 -14.84 -9.55
CA ILE A 156 3.07 -14.29 -9.48
C ILE A 156 2.23 -15.06 -8.45
N LYS A 157 2.29 -16.40 -8.47
CA LYS A 157 1.59 -17.24 -7.48
C LYS A 157 2.02 -16.94 -6.04
N GLU A 158 3.32 -16.80 -5.82
CA GLU A 158 3.89 -16.41 -4.53
C GLU A 158 3.40 -15.02 -4.10
N ALA A 159 3.40 -14.05 -5.01
CA ALA A 159 2.89 -12.72 -4.75
C ALA A 159 1.40 -12.74 -4.38
N VAL A 160 0.59 -13.55 -5.08
CA VAL A 160 -0.84 -13.73 -4.78
C VAL A 160 -1.06 -14.27 -3.36
N MET A 161 -0.29 -15.29 -2.95
CA MET A 161 -0.40 -15.86 -1.60
C MET A 161 0.03 -14.87 -0.52
N ASN A 162 1.17 -14.20 -0.74
CA ASN A 162 1.82 -13.38 0.29
C ASN A 162 1.20 -11.98 0.42
N TYR A 163 0.74 -11.41 -0.68
CA TYR A 163 0.36 -10.00 -0.75
C TYR A 163 -1.07 -9.76 -1.21
N GLY A 164 -1.74 -10.77 -1.78
CA GLY A 164 -3.11 -10.61 -2.32
C GLY A 164 -3.09 -10.35 -3.81
N ALA A 165 -4.14 -9.74 -4.34
CA ALA A 165 -4.30 -9.58 -5.78
C ALA A 165 -3.11 -8.84 -6.44
N VAL A 166 -2.75 -9.26 -7.65
CA VAL A 166 -1.61 -8.73 -8.41
C VAL A 166 -2.13 -8.03 -9.67
N TYR A 167 -1.82 -6.74 -9.83
CA TYR A 167 -2.05 -6.00 -11.07
C TYR A 167 -1.32 -6.69 -12.23
N THR A 168 -1.98 -6.85 -13.39
CA THR A 168 -1.34 -7.36 -14.59
C THR A 168 -1.91 -6.75 -15.87
N ASP A 169 -1.08 -6.74 -16.89
CA ASP A 169 -1.42 -6.30 -18.23
C ASP A 169 -1.91 -7.48 -19.09
N MET A 170 -2.84 -7.18 -20.00
CA MET A 170 -3.29 -8.12 -21.01
C MET A 170 -3.61 -7.42 -22.33
N VAL A 171 -3.57 -8.19 -23.42
CA VAL A 171 -4.08 -7.74 -24.72
C VAL A 171 -5.43 -8.41 -24.92
N TRP A 172 -6.49 -7.60 -25.02
CA TRP A 172 -7.85 -8.05 -25.28
C TRP A 172 -8.14 -8.15 -26.78
N ASP A 173 -8.53 -9.35 -27.19
CA ASP A 173 -9.07 -9.71 -28.50
C ASP A 173 -10.40 -10.42 -28.27
N ASP A 174 -11.51 -9.88 -28.79
CA ASP A 174 -12.85 -10.44 -28.55
C ASP A 174 -12.96 -11.90 -29.03
N GLY A 175 -12.25 -12.27 -30.10
CA GLY A 175 -12.21 -13.64 -30.62
C GLY A 175 -11.54 -14.65 -29.69
N SER A 176 -10.76 -14.16 -28.71
CA SER A 176 -10.03 -14.97 -27.73
C SER A 176 -10.85 -15.25 -26.46
N TYR A 177 -12.02 -14.63 -26.30
CA TYR A 177 -12.92 -14.85 -25.17
C TYR A 177 -13.96 -15.95 -25.45
N ASN A 178 -14.15 -16.86 -24.49
CA ASN A 178 -15.22 -17.86 -24.49
C ASN A 178 -16.26 -17.47 -23.43
N SER A 179 -17.40 -16.98 -23.88
CA SER A 179 -18.49 -16.55 -22.99
C SER A 179 -19.26 -17.71 -22.36
N THR A 180 -19.12 -18.95 -22.84
CA THR A 180 -19.76 -20.14 -22.25
C THR A 180 -19.02 -20.58 -21.00
N ASN A 181 -17.70 -20.72 -21.09
CA ASN A 181 -16.87 -21.20 -19.98
C ASN A 181 -16.21 -20.07 -19.18
N LYS A 182 -16.40 -18.81 -19.59
CA LYS A 182 -15.78 -17.61 -18.97
C LYS A 182 -14.26 -17.71 -18.97
N THR A 183 -13.69 -18.10 -20.11
CA THR A 183 -12.25 -18.33 -20.28
C THR A 183 -11.69 -17.45 -21.38
N TYR A 184 -10.43 -17.09 -21.28
CA TYR A 184 -9.72 -16.27 -22.25
C TYR A 184 -8.37 -16.88 -22.62
N TYR A 185 -8.08 -17.00 -23.91
CA TYR A 185 -6.79 -17.42 -24.41
C TYR A 185 -6.50 -16.77 -25.76
N ASN A 186 -5.55 -15.83 -25.78
CA ASN A 186 -5.04 -15.21 -26.98
C ASN A 186 -3.72 -15.88 -27.42
N PRO A 187 -3.68 -16.59 -28.56
CA PRO A 187 -2.48 -17.27 -29.06
C PRO A 187 -1.45 -16.34 -29.73
N GLY A 188 -1.70 -15.02 -29.79
CA GLY A 188 -0.83 -14.04 -30.45
C GLY A 188 -1.54 -13.06 -31.39
N ASN A 189 -2.87 -12.97 -31.31
CA ASN A 189 -3.67 -11.99 -32.03
C ASN A 189 -3.45 -10.59 -31.47
N THR A 190 -3.43 -9.59 -32.35
CA THR A 190 -3.40 -8.18 -31.95
C THR A 190 -4.73 -7.75 -31.36
N GLY A 191 -4.70 -6.86 -30.36
CA GLY A 191 -5.88 -6.43 -29.62
C GLY A 191 -5.69 -5.07 -28.95
N GLY A 192 -6.61 -4.66 -28.07
CA GLY A 192 -6.44 -3.46 -27.24
C GLY A 192 -5.81 -3.79 -25.89
N GLY A 193 -5.11 -2.83 -25.29
CA GLY A 193 -4.53 -3.00 -23.95
C GLY A 193 -5.61 -2.96 -22.87
N HIS A 194 -5.60 -3.94 -21.98
CA HIS A 194 -6.46 -3.98 -20.79
C HIS A 194 -5.63 -4.33 -19.56
N ALA A 195 -6.08 -3.89 -18.39
CA ALA A 195 -5.44 -4.18 -17.11
C ALA A 195 -6.45 -4.84 -16.17
N VAL A 196 -5.99 -5.85 -15.44
CA VAL A 196 -6.83 -6.69 -14.57
C VAL A 196 -6.05 -7.10 -13.32
N ALA A 197 -6.72 -7.70 -12.34
CA ALA A 197 -6.07 -8.22 -11.15
C ALA A 197 -6.09 -9.75 -11.12
N ILE A 198 -4.92 -10.38 -11.02
CA ILE A 198 -4.78 -11.83 -10.78
C ILE A 198 -5.13 -12.09 -9.32
N VAL A 199 -6.10 -12.98 -9.08
CA VAL A 199 -6.62 -13.27 -7.73
C VAL A 199 -6.49 -14.74 -7.33
N GLY A 200 -5.87 -15.55 -8.17
CA GLY A 200 -5.73 -16.97 -7.92
C GLY A 200 -5.28 -17.73 -9.15
N TRP A 201 -5.27 -19.05 -9.05
CA TRP A 201 -4.94 -19.96 -10.14
C TRP A 201 -5.49 -21.36 -9.91
N ASP A 202 -5.51 -22.15 -10.99
CA ASP A 202 -5.74 -23.58 -10.99
C ASP A 202 -4.85 -24.24 -12.06
N ASP A 203 -3.87 -25.04 -11.63
CA ASP A 203 -2.91 -25.72 -12.50
C ASP A 203 -3.55 -26.84 -13.33
N ASN A 204 -4.70 -27.36 -12.89
CA ASN A 204 -5.42 -28.43 -13.57
C ASN A 204 -6.57 -27.90 -14.44
N PHE A 205 -6.72 -26.58 -14.57
CA PHE A 205 -7.79 -26.00 -15.38
C PHE A 205 -7.71 -26.50 -16.83
N GLU A 206 -8.78 -27.17 -17.28
CA GLU A 206 -8.78 -27.93 -18.52
C GLU A 206 -8.61 -27.05 -19.76
N ALA A 207 -7.60 -27.34 -20.58
CA ALA A 207 -7.35 -26.67 -21.86
C ALA A 207 -8.55 -26.71 -22.82
N ALA A 208 -9.36 -27.77 -22.75
CA ALA A 208 -10.55 -27.92 -23.61
C ALA A 208 -11.67 -26.90 -23.34
N LYS A 209 -11.60 -26.14 -22.24
CA LYS A 209 -12.60 -25.12 -21.89
C LYS A 209 -12.41 -23.79 -22.63
N PHE A 210 -11.24 -23.55 -23.24
CA PHE A 210 -10.95 -22.35 -24.02
C PHE A 210 -11.51 -22.44 -25.45
N SER A 211 -11.75 -21.29 -26.12
CA SER A 211 -12.26 -21.25 -27.51
C SER A 211 -11.37 -22.00 -28.49
N SER A 212 -10.06 -21.86 -28.34
CA SER A 212 -9.04 -22.72 -28.93
C SER A 212 -8.27 -23.38 -27.77
N ALA A 213 -7.97 -24.68 -27.89
CA ALA A 213 -7.28 -25.38 -26.82
C ALA A 213 -5.80 -24.91 -26.75
N PRO A 214 -5.32 -24.38 -25.62
CA PRO A 214 -3.90 -24.12 -25.40
C PRO A 214 -3.10 -25.42 -25.32
N GLU A 215 -1.77 -25.32 -25.41
CA GLU A 215 -0.85 -26.47 -25.42
C GLU A 215 -0.91 -27.31 -24.13
N GLY A 216 -1.40 -26.76 -23.02
CA GLY A 216 -1.53 -27.47 -21.76
C GLY A 216 -2.59 -26.86 -20.84
N ASN A 217 -2.88 -27.59 -19.76
CA ASN A 217 -3.78 -27.14 -18.70
C ASN A 217 -3.16 -26.00 -17.89
N GLY A 218 -4.02 -25.30 -17.17
CA GLY A 218 -3.62 -24.29 -16.21
C GLY A 218 -4.12 -22.89 -16.57
N ALA A 219 -4.67 -22.21 -15.58
CA ALA A 219 -5.20 -20.86 -15.75
C ALA A 219 -5.03 -20.01 -14.49
N PHE A 220 -4.85 -18.71 -14.70
CA PHE A 220 -5.04 -17.71 -13.66
C PHE A 220 -6.52 -17.39 -13.49
N ILE A 221 -6.93 -17.12 -12.26
CA ILE A 221 -8.24 -16.56 -11.92
C ILE A 221 -8.08 -15.04 -11.90
N VAL A 222 -8.93 -14.34 -12.63
CA VAL A 222 -8.77 -12.91 -12.88
C VAL A 222 -10.02 -12.15 -12.47
N LYS A 223 -9.84 -11.08 -11.69
CA LYS A 223 -10.87 -10.09 -11.36
C LYS A 223 -10.86 -9.00 -12.43
N ASN A 224 -12.00 -8.80 -13.08
CA ASN A 224 -12.18 -7.76 -14.10
C ASN A 224 -12.86 -6.49 -13.51
N SER A 225 -13.05 -5.48 -14.36
CA SER A 225 -13.65 -4.17 -14.02
C SER A 225 -14.90 -3.85 -14.86
N TRP A 226 -15.60 -4.86 -15.39
CA TRP A 226 -16.80 -4.68 -16.24
C TRP A 226 -18.12 -5.00 -15.52
N GLY A 227 -18.10 -5.01 -14.19
CA GLY A 227 -19.26 -5.24 -13.34
C GLY A 227 -19.53 -6.71 -13.04
N GLY A 228 -20.23 -6.96 -11.93
CA GLY A 228 -20.53 -8.30 -11.44
C GLY A 228 -21.53 -9.11 -12.29
N GLN A 229 -22.13 -8.53 -13.33
CA GLN A 229 -22.98 -9.25 -14.28
C GLN A 229 -22.21 -9.81 -15.48
N TRP A 230 -20.96 -9.37 -15.66
CA TRP A 230 -20.08 -9.85 -16.72
C TRP A 230 -19.35 -11.13 -16.28
N GLY A 231 -18.94 -11.99 -17.21
CA GLY A 231 -18.09 -13.13 -16.89
C GLY A 231 -18.76 -14.15 -15.95
N ASP A 232 -17.97 -14.71 -15.03
CA ASP A 232 -18.42 -15.43 -13.84
C ASP A 232 -18.42 -14.47 -12.65
N HIS A 233 -19.51 -13.73 -12.46
CA HIS A 233 -19.65 -12.73 -11.38
C HIS A 233 -18.55 -11.65 -11.38
N GLY A 234 -18.10 -11.25 -12.57
CA GLY A 234 -17.03 -10.29 -12.81
C GLY A 234 -15.62 -10.91 -12.85
N TYR A 235 -15.52 -12.25 -12.78
CA TYR A 235 -14.28 -13.01 -12.90
C TYR A 235 -14.24 -13.82 -14.18
N PHE A 236 -13.04 -14.25 -14.58
CA PHE A 236 -12.82 -15.16 -15.69
C PHE A 236 -11.46 -15.85 -15.54
N TYR A 237 -11.22 -16.88 -16.35
CA TYR A 237 -9.98 -17.65 -16.33
C TYR A 237 -9.11 -17.31 -17.54
N VAL A 238 -7.84 -16.97 -17.31
CA VAL A 238 -6.88 -16.72 -18.41
C VAL A 238 -5.89 -17.86 -18.47
N SER A 239 -5.72 -18.46 -19.65
CA SER A 239 -4.77 -19.55 -19.84
C SER A 239 -3.35 -19.11 -19.50
N TYR A 240 -2.57 -19.98 -18.85
CA TYR A 240 -1.12 -19.76 -18.71
C TYR A 240 -0.40 -19.59 -20.05
N TYR A 241 -0.96 -20.15 -21.12
CA TYR A 241 -0.39 -20.14 -22.46
C TYR A 241 -0.70 -18.88 -23.26
N ASP A 242 -1.50 -17.95 -22.71
CA ASP A 242 -1.75 -16.66 -23.33
C ASP A 242 -0.44 -15.94 -23.71
N ALA A 243 -0.40 -15.38 -24.91
CA ALA A 243 0.82 -14.81 -25.49
C ALA A 243 1.27 -13.52 -24.79
N TYR A 244 0.37 -12.81 -24.12
CA TYR A 244 0.61 -11.46 -23.58
C TYR A 244 0.41 -11.36 -22.07
N PHE A 245 -0.44 -12.21 -21.48
CA PHE A 245 -0.86 -12.09 -20.08
C PHE A 245 0.30 -12.16 -19.07
N GLY A 246 0.57 -11.04 -18.40
CA GLY A 246 1.67 -10.87 -17.46
C GLY A 246 3.07 -10.95 -18.09
N ARG A 247 3.18 -10.66 -19.39
CA ARG A 247 4.43 -10.75 -20.18
C ARG A 247 4.91 -9.43 -20.77
N GLN A 248 4.17 -8.33 -20.63
CA GLN A 248 4.52 -7.05 -21.27
C GLN A 248 5.28 -6.13 -20.30
N GLY A 249 4.64 -5.68 -19.23
CA GLY A 249 5.26 -4.93 -18.14
C GLY A 249 5.55 -5.77 -16.90
N VAL A 250 5.89 -5.09 -15.80
CA VAL A 250 5.91 -5.70 -14.47
C VAL A 250 4.48 -5.95 -13.98
N ASN A 251 4.29 -7.02 -13.21
CA ASN A 251 3.01 -7.29 -12.53
C ASN A 251 3.07 -6.67 -11.13
N GLY A 252 2.12 -5.80 -10.79
CA GLY A 252 2.22 -4.91 -9.64
C GLY A 252 1.59 -5.46 -8.36
N VAL A 253 2.32 -5.38 -7.25
CA VAL A 253 1.78 -5.48 -5.89
C VAL A 253 1.86 -4.10 -5.25
N VAL A 254 0.71 -3.51 -4.91
CA VAL A 254 0.64 -2.17 -4.33
C VAL A 254 0.45 -2.27 -2.82
N LYS A 255 1.39 -1.71 -2.05
CA LYS A 255 1.38 -1.74 -0.59
C LYS A 255 1.31 -0.33 -0.03
N ALA A 256 0.45 -0.13 0.95
CA ALA A 256 0.30 1.15 1.62
C ALA A 256 0.22 1.02 3.14
N GLU A 257 0.48 2.13 3.81
CA GLU A 257 0.31 2.31 5.25
C GLU A 257 -0.54 3.55 5.53
N ASN A 258 -0.76 3.84 6.82
CA ASN A 258 -1.50 5.05 7.20
C ASN A 258 -0.70 6.33 6.96
N PRO A 259 -1.37 7.45 6.58
CA PRO A 259 -0.73 8.73 6.33
C PRO A 259 0.02 9.36 7.52
N GLY A 260 -0.17 8.85 8.75
CA GLY A 260 0.32 9.50 9.97
C GLY A 260 1.82 9.33 10.28
N LYS A 261 2.51 8.42 9.58
CA LYS A 261 3.94 8.14 9.80
C LYS A 261 4.83 9.24 9.21
N TYR A 262 4.60 9.56 7.93
CA TYR A 262 5.32 10.61 7.22
C TYR A 262 4.35 11.71 6.82
N VAL A 263 4.67 12.96 7.15
CA VAL A 263 3.80 14.11 6.90
C VAL A 263 4.45 15.15 5.98
N VAL A 264 5.73 14.97 5.64
CA VAL A 264 6.45 15.78 4.64
C VAL A 264 7.13 14.86 3.63
N ASN A 265 6.91 15.15 2.35
CA ASN A 265 7.53 14.46 1.21
C ASN A 265 8.43 15.45 0.46
N TYR A 266 9.75 15.28 0.61
CA TYR A 266 10.74 16.04 -0.15
C TYR A 266 11.03 15.29 -1.46
N GLN A 267 10.61 15.87 -2.58
CA GLN A 267 10.74 15.25 -3.90
C GLN A 267 10.92 16.30 -5.00
N TYR A 268 11.49 15.85 -6.11
CA TYR A 268 11.59 16.61 -7.37
C TYR A 268 10.94 15.85 -8.54
N ASP A 269 10.37 14.67 -8.28
CA ASP A 269 9.86 13.72 -9.28
C ASP A 269 8.36 13.37 -9.09
N PRO A 270 7.42 14.33 -9.22
CA PRO A 270 5.98 14.07 -9.05
C PRO A 270 5.33 13.16 -10.11
N LEU A 271 5.86 13.11 -11.33
CA LEU A 271 5.46 12.23 -12.43
C LEU A 271 6.30 10.94 -12.51
N GLY A 272 7.32 10.83 -11.67
CA GLY A 272 8.01 9.58 -11.37
C GLY A 272 8.85 9.04 -12.53
N TRP A 273 9.08 7.73 -12.49
CA TRP A 273 10.05 7.06 -13.35
C TRP A 273 9.57 7.02 -14.82
N ILE A 274 10.37 7.58 -15.73
CA ILE A 274 10.15 7.49 -17.18
C ILE A 274 11.27 6.80 -17.95
N THR A 275 12.50 6.85 -17.42
CA THR A 275 13.68 6.24 -18.01
C THR A 275 14.79 6.10 -16.97
N SER A 276 15.82 5.33 -17.29
CA SER A 276 16.99 5.17 -16.44
C SER A 276 18.29 5.52 -17.14
N LEU A 277 19.21 6.12 -16.39
CA LEU A 277 20.55 6.48 -16.82
C LEU A 277 21.60 5.59 -16.16
N GLY A 278 22.80 5.54 -16.74
CA GLY A 278 23.91 4.77 -16.18
C GLY A 278 25.24 5.03 -16.89
N TYR A 279 26.29 4.43 -16.34
CA TYR A 279 27.68 4.62 -16.77
C TYR A 279 28.26 3.39 -17.48
N GLY A 280 27.39 2.52 -18.03
CA GLY A 280 27.82 1.25 -18.64
C GLY A 280 28.22 0.17 -17.63
N GLN A 281 27.87 0.35 -16.36
CA GLN A 281 28.10 -0.57 -15.26
C GLN A 281 26.83 -0.71 -14.41
N ASP A 282 26.73 -1.80 -13.66
CA ASP A 282 25.54 -2.13 -12.86
C ASP A 282 25.39 -1.27 -11.59
N THR A 283 26.33 -0.36 -11.31
CA THR A 283 26.39 0.44 -10.09
C THR A 283 26.58 1.91 -10.41
N ALA A 284 25.79 2.79 -9.80
CA ALA A 284 26.02 4.23 -9.84
C ALA A 284 25.61 4.91 -8.54
N TRP A 285 26.01 6.17 -8.41
CA TRP A 285 25.66 7.04 -7.32
C TRP A 285 24.77 8.16 -7.84
N MET A 286 23.77 8.51 -7.05
CA MET A 286 22.85 9.60 -7.30
C MET A 286 22.56 10.34 -5.99
N ALA A 287 22.24 11.62 -6.06
CA ALA A 287 21.91 12.40 -4.89
C ALA A 287 20.90 13.49 -5.23
N ASN A 288 20.00 13.77 -4.29
CA ASN A 288 19.19 14.98 -4.30
C ASN A 288 19.57 15.85 -3.11
N VAL A 289 19.74 17.15 -3.34
CA VAL A 289 19.92 18.17 -2.31
C VAL A 289 18.60 18.87 -2.09
N PHE A 290 18.10 18.87 -0.86
CA PHE A 290 16.83 19.47 -0.47
C PHE A 290 17.03 20.60 0.54
N GLN A 291 16.06 21.50 0.62
CA GLN A 291 15.96 22.46 1.71
C GLN A 291 14.86 22.02 2.68
N ALA A 292 15.19 21.92 3.97
CA ALA A 292 14.23 21.53 5.00
C ALA A 292 13.11 22.58 5.14
N GLN A 293 11.85 22.12 5.07
CA GLN A 293 10.66 22.95 5.20
C GLN A 293 10.08 22.94 6.62
N SER A 294 10.56 22.03 7.46
CA SER A 294 10.19 21.89 8.86
C SER A 294 11.35 21.31 9.68
N ASP A 295 11.21 21.35 11.00
CA ASP A 295 12.15 20.71 11.96
C ASP A 295 11.85 19.22 12.18
N LEU A 296 10.90 18.66 11.41
CA LEU A 296 10.56 17.24 11.51
C LEU A 296 11.75 16.39 11.06
N PRO A 297 12.08 15.32 11.81
CA PRO A 297 13.20 14.46 11.46
C PRO A 297 12.92 13.68 10.18
N LEU A 298 13.96 13.46 9.37
CA LEU A 298 13.91 12.50 8.26
C LEU A 298 13.86 11.09 8.82
N GLU A 299 12.94 10.28 8.32
CA GLU A 299 12.73 8.91 8.80
C GLU A 299 12.86 7.86 7.69
N ALA A 300 12.71 8.21 6.42
CA ALA A 300 12.80 7.25 5.32
C ALA A 300 13.19 7.86 3.98
N VAL A 301 13.68 7.03 3.07
CA VAL A 301 14.08 7.40 1.70
C VAL A 301 13.32 6.53 0.70
N GLY A 302 12.68 7.16 -0.28
CA GLY A 302 11.93 6.50 -1.35
C GLY A 302 12.65 6.58 -2.69
N PHE A 303 12.75 5.47 -3.41
CA PHE A 303 13.40 5.40 -4.73
C PHE A 303 12.88 4.22 -5.55
N TYR A 304 13.14 4.27 -6.86
CA TYR A 304 12.83 3.16 -7.76
C TYR A 304 14.02 2.20 -7.90
N THR A 305 13.72 0.92 -8.07
CA THR A 305 14.68 -0.13 -8.41
C THR A 305 14.33 -0.73 -9.76
N SER A 306 15.33 -1.04 -10.57
CA SER A 306 15.15 -1.49 -11.95
C SER A 306 15.58 -2.95 -12.19
N SER A 307 16.10 -3.67 -11.20
CA SER A 307 16.45 -5.09 -11.33
C SER A 307 15.62 -5.99 -10.41
N ALA A 308 15.61 -7.29 -10.69
CA ALA A 308 15.11 -8.30 -9.76
C ALA A 308 15.99 -8.44 -8.49
N GLU A 309 17.25 -8.00 -8.56
CA GLU A 309 18.17 -8.00 -7.43
C GLU A 309 18.93 -6.68 -7.38
N ASN A 310 18.74 -5.94 -6.30
CA ASN A 310 19.30 -4.61 -6.11
C ASN A 310 19.98 -4.52 -4.75
N TYR A 311 21.10 -3.82 -4.70
CA TYR A 311 21.80 -3.49 -3.46
C TYR A 311 21.92 -1.99 -3.34
N TYR A 312 21.62 -1.45 -2.17
CA TYR A 312 21.64 -0.02 -1.94
C TYR A 312 22.52 0.35 -0.74
N GLU A 313 23.09 1.55 -0.81
CA GLU A 313 23.66 2.27 0.33
C GLU A 313 23.13 3.71 0.31
N ILE A 314 22.51 4.13 1.40
CA ILE A 314 21.92 5.45 1.62
C ILE A 314 22.83 6.22 2.58
N TYR A 315 23.06 7.49 2.29
CA TYR A 315 23.80 8.42 3.15
C TYR A 315 23.02 9.73 3.27
N ILE A 316 22.88 10.23 4.50
CA ILE A 316 22.19 11.49 4.79
C ILE A 316 23.19 12.49 5.36
N TYR A 317 23.39 13.61 4.67
CA TYR A 317 24.20 14.72 5.15
C TYR A 317 23.33 15.93 5.45
N VAL A 318 23.62 16.65 6.53
CA VAL A 318 22.93 17.91 6.89
C VAL A 318 23.91 19.08 6.85
N GLY A 319 23.40 20.29 6.63
CA GLY A 319 24.22 21.50 6.51
C GLY A 319 25.10 21.49 5.26
N VAL A 320 24.62 20.90 4.16
CA VAL A 320 25.36 20.84 2.90
C VAL A 320 25.26 22.16 2.14
N ALA A 321 26.27 22.47 1.31
CA ALA A 321 26.15 23.48 0.27
C ALA A 321 25.39 22.93 -0.95
N GLN A 322 24.66 23.79 -1.66
CA GLN A 322 24.00 23.44 -2.92
C GLN A 322 25.01 22.88 -3.93
N GLY A 323 24.62 21.85 -4.67
CA GLY A 323 25.49 21.15 -5.63
C GLY A 323 26.63 20.34 -5.02
N GLN A 324 26.79 20.32 -3.68
CA GLN A 324 27.89 19.62 -3.00
C GLN A 324 27.34 18.65 -1.95
N PRO A 325 26.98 17.42 -2.35
CA PRO A 325 26.13 16.55 -1.55
C PRO A 325 26.86 15.97 -0.33
N ARG A 326 28.20 16.05 -0.28
CA ARG A 326 29.02 15.57 0.86
C ARG A 326 29.68 16.68 1.69
N SER A 327 29.37 17.95 1.43
CA SER A 327 30.04 19.09 2.09
C SER A 327 29.66 19.29 3.56
N GLY A 328 28.53 18.73 4.00
CA GLY A 328 27.99 18.86 5.35
C GLY A 328 28.42 17.74 6.31
N GLU A 329 27.65 17.56 7.38
CA GLU A 329 27.88 16.52 8.38
C GLU A 329 27.08 15.25 8.04
N LEU A 330 27.74 14.10 7.98
CA LEU A 330 27.08 12.80 7.81
C LEU A 330 26.31 12.45 9.09
N LYS A 331 24.99 12.25 8.98
CA LYS A 331 24.12 11.92 10.13
C LYS A 331 23.61 10.49 10.12
N SER A 332 23.44 9.88 8.96
CA SER A 332 22.90 8.53 8.86
C SER A 332 23.45 7.80 7.65
N THR A 333 23.62 6.49 7.81
CA THR A 333 23.94 5.56 6.73
C THR A 333 23.06 4.33 6.87
N LYS A 334 22.59 3.79 5.74
CA LYS A 334 21.86 2.53 5.72
C LYS A 334 22.19 1.73 4.49
N SER A 335 22.33 0.42 4.61
CA SER A 335 22.50 -0.46 3.47
C SER A 335 21.53 -1.63 3.52
N GLY A 336 21.27 -2.22 2.36
CA GLY A 336 20.38 -3.35 2.26
C GLY A 336 20.25 -3.85 0.83
N SER A 337 19.28 -4.73 0.64
CA SER A 337 18.92 -5.24 -0.68
C SER A 337 17.41 -5.20 -0.89
N ILE A 338 17.03 -5.01 -2.15
CA ILE A 338 15.64 -5.06 -2.62
C ILE A 338 15.59 -6.07 -3.76
N ASN A 339 14.67 -7.01 -3.61
CA ASN A 339 14.62 -8.23 -4.38
C ASN A 339 13.51 -8.22 -5.46
N SER A 340 13.23 -7.04 -5.99
CA SER A 340 12.21 -6.77 -7.01
C SER A 340 12.43 -5.38 -7.64
N PRO A 341 12.06 -5.16 -8.91
CA PRO A 341 11.94 -3.83 -9.49
C PRO A 341 10.70 -3.10 -8.95
N GLY A 342 10.61 -1.79 -9.11
CA GLY A 342 9.44 -1.01 -8.72
C GLY A 342 9.81 0.14 -7.78
N TYR A 343 8.85 0.60 -6.98
CA TYR A 343 9.03 1.71 -6.04
C TYR A 343 9.13 1.20 -4.60
N PHE A 344 10.08 1.69 -3.81
CA PHE A 344 10.29 1.24 -2.45
C PHE A 344 10.65 2.40 -1.53
N THR A 345 10.13 2.34 -0.30
CA THR A 345 10.51 3.22 0.80
C THR A 345 11.32 2.46 1.84
N VAL A 346 12.50 2.98 2.15
CA VAL A 346 13.43 2.40 3.10
C VAL A 346 13.51 3.28 4.35
N GLU A 347 13.08 2.72 5.48
CA GLU A 347 13.20 3.37 6.80
C GLU A 347 14.66 3.50 7.22
N LEU A 348 15.06 4.68 7.68
CA LEU A 348 16.37 4.91 8.29
C LEU A 348 16.44 4.19 9.64
N ASP A 349 17.63 3.75 10.05
CA ASP A 349 17.80 3.07 11.34
C ASP A 349 17.57 4.03 12.52
N ASN A 350 17.84 5.33 12.32
CA ASN A 350 17.58 6.39 13.28
C ASN A 350 17.04 7.62 12.55
N PRO A 351 16.04 8.33 13.12
CA PRO A 351 15.59 9.61 12.59
C PRO A 351 16.72 10.64 12.54
N VAL A 352 16.79 11.43 11.47
CA VAL A 352 17.80 12.49 11.30
C VAL A 352 17.15 13.85 11.55
N ALA A 353 17.56 14.51 12.63
CA ALA A 353 17.06 15.84 12.97
C ALA A 353 17.34 16.86 11.87
N LEU A 354 16.33 17.65 11.53
CA LEU A 354 16.42 18.76 10.59
C LEU A 354 16.22 20.10 11.30
N THR A 355 16.80 21.15 10.70
CA THR A 355 16.51 22.54 11.04
C THR A 355 15.90 23.20 9.81
N THR A 356 14.74 23.82 9.97
CA THR A 356 14.04 24.54 8.91
C THR A 356 14.98 25.51 8.20
N GLY A 357 14.95 25.51 6.87
CA GLY A 357 15.79 26.35 6.01
C GLY A 357 17.19 25.80 5.74
N GLN A 358 17.67 24.81 6.49
CA GLN A 358 18.97 24.18 6.21
C GLN A 358 18.90 23.31 4.95
N TYR A 359 20.00 23.24 4.21
CA TYR A 359 20.16 22.26 3.15
C TYR A 359 20.65 20.93 3.70
N PHE A 360 20.14 19.84 3.15
CA PHE A 360 20.58 18.49 3.42
C PHE A 360 20.60 17.69 2.12
N SER A 361 21.39 16.62 2.06
CA SER A 361 21.43 15.73 0.90
C SER A 361 21.03 14.32 1.28
N VAL A 362 20.42 13.66 0.31
CA VAL A 362 20.20 12.21 0.31
C VAL A 362 21.03 11.66 -0.83
N ILE A 363 21.99 10.81 -0.50
CA ILE A 363 22.85 10.12 -1.47
C ILE A 363 22.47 8.65 -1.49
N LEU A 364 22.25 8.11 -2.69
CA LEU A 364 21.98 6.71 -2.94
C LEU A 364 23.07 6.14 -3.86
N LYS A 365 23.76 5.12 -3.39
CA LYS A 365 24.50 4.19 -4.25
C LYS A 365 23.57 3.04 -4.56
N LEU A 366 23.26 2.81 -5.83
CA LEU A 366 22.41 1.71 -6.26
C LEU A 366 23.17 0.79 -7.20
N ARG A 367 23.14 -0.50 -6.89
CA ARG A 367 23.58 -1.58 -7.77
C ARG A 367 22.38 -2.37 -8.26
N THR A 368 22.20 -2.46 -9.57
CA THR A 368 21.09 -3.14 -10.26
C THR A 368 21.62 -4.35 -11.02
N VAL A 369 21.60 -5.54 -10.42
CA VAL A 369 22.26 -6.73 -10.97
C VAL A 369 21.73 -7.05 -12.37
N GLY A 370 22.63 -7.17 -13.35
CA GLY A 370 22.27 -7.49 -14.74
C GLY A 370 21.66 -6.35 -15.54
N TYR A 371 21.64 -5.12 -15.01
CA TYR A 371 21.13 -3.93 -15.69
C TYR A 371 22.05 -2.73 -15.47
N ASN A 372 22.49 -2.08 -16.55
CA ASN A 372 23.53 -1.04 -16.51
C ASN A 372 22.98 0.39 -16.37
N TYR A 373 21.69 0.55 -16.08
CA TYR A 373 21.03 1.85 -15.91
C TYR A 373 20.41 1.98 -14.52
N PRO A 374 21.24 2.15 -13.47
CA PRO A 374 20.79 2.19 -12.09
C PRO A 374 20.13 3.51 -11.66
N ILE A 375 20.12 4.58 -12.47
CA ILE A 375 19.63 5.90 -12.04
C ILE A 375 18.22 6.14 -12.64
N PRO A 376 17.13 5.90 -11.90
CA PRO A 376 15.78 6.22 -12.37
C PRO A 376 15.57 7.74 -12.42
N THR A 377 14.93 8.22 -13.48
CA THR A 377 14.73 9.66 -13.72
C THR A 377 13.32 10.00 -14.16
N GLU A 378 12.90 11.21 -13.78
CA GLU A 378 11.75 11.93 -14.32
C GLU A 378 12.24 12.93 -15.37
N GLY A 379 11.44 13.18 -16.40
CA GLY A 379 11.73 14.20 -17.39
C GLY A 379 10.54 14.52 -18.29
N ARG A 380 10.71 15.54 -19.12
CA ARG A 380 9.67 15.99 -20.06
C ARG A 380 9.57 15.05 -21.25
N ILE A 381 8.43 14.36 -21.39
CA ILE A 381 8.04 13.63 -22.60
C ILE A 381 6.76 14.24 -23.15
N GLU A 382 6.82 14.85 -24.33
CA GLU A 382 5.65 15.43 -24.98
C GLU A 382 4.56 14.37 -25.23
N GLY A 383 3.35 14.60 -24.72
CA GLY A 383 2.22 13.68 -24.83
C GLY A 383 2.17 12.61 -23.74
N TYR A 384 3.08 12.64 -22.76
CA TYR A 384 3.07 11.77 -21.58
C TYR A 384 3.32 12.58 -20.28
N THR A 385 4.49 13.19 -20.13
CA THR A 385 4.92 13.97 -18.94
C THR A 385 5.32 15.40 -19.32
N SER A 386 4.57 16.08 -20.19
CA SER A 386 4.94 17.42 -20.66
C SER A 386 5.04 18.47 -19.56
N ALA A 387 4.40 18.22 -18.41
CA ALA A 387 4.38 19.05 -17.22
C ALA A 387 5.57 18.82 -16.25
N ALA A 388 6.47 17.88 -16.53
CA ALA A 388 7.69 17.69 -15.73
C ALA A 388 8.57 18.95 -15.78
N VAL A 389 9.14 19.34 -14.64
CA VAL A 389 10.00 20.52 -14.49
C VAL A 389 11.26 20.11 -13.76
N SER A 390 12.42 20.23 -14.42
CA SER A 390 13.71 19.93 -13.80
C SER A 390 14.10 20.96 -12.73
N ASN A 391 14.91 20.53 -11.76
CA ASN A 391 15.41 21.38 -10.67
C ASN A 391 16.94 21.57 -10.77
N PRO A 392 17.42 22.62 -11.49
CA PRO A 392 18.84 22.81 -11.77
C PRO A 392 19.74 22.77 -10.54
N GLY A 393 20.76 21.90 -10.58
CA GLY A 393 21.75 21.76 -9.52
C GLY A 393 21.30 21.04 -8.24
N MET A 394 20.05 20.56 -8.18
CA MET A 394 19.54 19.81 -7.03
C MET A 394 19.75 18.30 -7.17
N GLY A 395 19.60 17.77 -8.39
CA GLY A 395 19.90 16.39 -8.73
C GLY A 395 21.34 16.22 -9.22
N LEU A 396 22.09 15.35 -8.56
CA LEU A 396 23.50 15.09 -8.83
C LEU A 396 23.76 13.62 -9.09
N VAL A 397 24.61 13.32 -10.07
CA VAL A 397 24.99 11.95 -10.43
C VAL A 397 26.48 11.76 -10.31
N SER A 398 26.91 10.53 -10.05
CA SER A 398 28.32 10.19 -9.92
C SER A 398 28.58 8.73 -10.27
N VAL A 399 29.72 8.49 -10.91
CA VAL A 399 30.19 7.13 -11.23
C VAL A 399 30.83 6.44 -10.02
N ASP A 400 31.45 7.19 -9.11
CA ASP A 400 32.30 6.66 -8.02
C ASP A 400 31.93 7.17 -6.62
N GLY A 401 31.00 8.13 -6.52
CA GLY A 401 30.55 8.74 -5.27
C GLY A 401 31.44 9.87 -4.76
N THR A 402 32.46 10.26 -5.52
CA THR A 402 33.43 11.32 -5.18
C THR A 402 33.30 12.55 -6.08
N GLY A 403 33.29 12.37 -7.41
CA GLY A 403 33.04 13.45 -8.39
C GLY A 403 31.56 13.52 -8.74
N TRP A 404 30.94 14.70 -8.60
CA TRP A 404 29.51 14.90 -8.76
C TRP A 404 29.24 15.91 -9.87
N ASP A 405 28.36 15.52 -10.81
CA ASP A 405 27.88 16.39 -11.87
C ASP A 405 26.38 16.65 -11.68
N ALA A 406 25.91 17.85 -12.03
CA ALA A 406 24.48 18.14 -12.04
C ALA A 406 23.82 17.43 -13.23
N LEU A 407 22.76 16.67 -12.96
CA LEU A 407 22.04 15.95 -14.00
C LEU A 407 21.52 16.89 -15.09
N THR A 408 21.06 18.07 -14.67
CA THR A 408 20.54 19.15 -15.50
C THR A 408 21.54 19.77 -16.46
N ASP A 409 22.84 19.52 -16.28
CA ASP A 409 23.87 19.97 -17.23
C ASP A 409 23.88 19.11 -18.50
N TYR A 410 23.28 17.91 -18.45
CA TYR A 410 23.23 16.95 -19.56
C TYR A 410 21.81 16.65 -20.05
N PHE A 411 20.85 16.59 -19.14
CA PHE A 411 19.47 16.20 -19.41
C PHE A 411 18.51 17.09 -18.63
N ASP A 412 17.39 17.49 -19.22
CA ASP A 412 16.34 18.28 -18.55
C ASP A 412 15.47 17.40 -17.63
N TYR A 413 16.13 16.63 -16.75
CA TYR A 413 15.58 15.54 -15.93
C TYR A 413 15.87 15.74 -14.44
N ASP A 414 15.04 15.14 -13.59
CA ASP A 414 15.26 14.99 -12.15
C ASP A 414 15.44 13.51 -11.78
N ILE A 415 16.15 13.28 -10.67
CA ILE A 415 16.39 11.93 -10.15
C ILE A 415 15.17 11.49 -9.33
N CYS A 416 14.68 10.28 -9.56
CA CYS A 416 13.60 9.68 -8.77
C CYS A 416 14.09 9.19 -7.40
N LEU A 417 14.49 10.13 -6.55
CA LEU A 417 14.97 9.93 -5.19
C LEU A 417 14.30 10.94 -4.28
N LYS A 418 13.43 10.46 -3.38
CA LYS A 418 12.70 11.29 -2.43
C LYS A 418 12.97 10.88 -1.00
N THR A 419 12.60 11.73 -0.06
CA THR A 419 12.76 11.44 1.36
C THR A 419 11.63 11.99 2.18
N PHE A 420 11.39 11.35 3.30
CA PHE A 420 10.19 11.52 4.09
C PHE A 420 10.57 11.99 5.49
N ALA A 421 10.00 13.11 5.90
CA ALA A 421 10.03 13.54 7.29
C ALA A 421 8.70 13.28 7.97
N GLY A 422 8.78 12.95 9.24
CA GLY A 422 7.65 12.42 9.98
C GLY A 422 7.86 12.51 11.47
N LEU A 423 6.91 11.94 12.18
CA LEU A 423 6.97 11.73 13.61
C LEU A 423 6.74 10.24 13.83
N THR A 424 7.43 9.68 14.82
CA THR A 424 7.35 8.25 15.15
C THR A 424 5.90 7.74 15.10
N PRO A 425 5.63 6.65 14.35
CA PRO A 425 4.29 6.09 14.22
C PRO A 425 3.67 5.78 15.58
N ILE A 426 2.35 5.97 15.67
CA ILE A 426 1.58 5.60 16.84
C ILE A 426 0.81 4.33 16.50
N TYR A 427 1.18 3.25 17.17
CA TYR A 427 0.56 1.95 16.98
C TYR A 427 -0.63 1.76 17.93
N PRO A 428 -1.67 1.01 17.52
CA PRO A 428 -2.79 0.65 18.38
C PRO A 428 -2.33 -0.05 19.66
N PRO A 429 -3.05 0.12 20.77
CA PRO A 429 -2.89 -0.74 21.94
C PRO A 429 -3.08 -2.21 21.58
N ILE A 430 -2.39 -3.09 22.30
CA ILE A 430 -2.43 -4.53 22.03
C ILE A 430 -3.26 -5.27 23.08
N ASN A 431 -3.66 -6.50 22.77
CA ASN A 431 -4.38 -7.38 23.70
C ASN A 431 -5.67 -6.77 24.27
N LEU A 432 -6.43 -6.03 23.46
CA LEU A 432 -7.74 -5.52 23.88
C LEU A 432 -8.67 -6.70 24.22
N ARG A 433 -9.24 -6.67 25.43
CA ARG A 433 -10.18 -7.65 25.95
C ARG A 433 -11.40 -6.95 26.52
N LEU A 434 -12.53 -7.62 26.39
CA LEU A 434 -13.81 -7.23 26.96
C LEU A 434 -14.22 -8.26 28.02
N SER A 435 -14.56 -7.80 29.22
CA SER A 435 -15.09 -8.63 30.31
C SER A 435 -16.39 -8.03 30.83
N GLN A 436 -17.43 -8.85 30.94
CA GLN A 436 -18.71 -8.43 31.51
C GLN A 436 -18.70 -8.64 33.02
N LEU A 437 -19.02 -7.60 33.78
CA LEU A 437 -19.11 -7.62 35.23
C LEU A 437 -20.53 -7.24 35.67
N GLU A 438 -20.97 -7.81 36.79
CA GLU A 438 -22.24 -7.48 37.42
C GLU A 438 -22.00 -7.08 38.88
N ASN A 439 -22.45 -5.89 39.25
CA ASN A 439 -22.53 -5.47 40.65
C ASN A 439 -23.97 -5.66 41.15
N ASN A 440 -24.13 -6.58 42.11
CA ASN A 440 -25.41 -6.82 42.77
C ASN A 440 -25.45 -6.07 44.10
N PHE A 441 -26.00 -4.85 44.08
CA PHE A 441 -26.37 -4.13 45.30
C PHE A 441 -27.77 -4.54 45.74
N ILE A 442 -28.08 -4.36 47.03
CA ILE A 442 -29.34 -4.78 47.65
C ILE A 442 -30.59 -4.21 46.91
N PHE A 443 -30.45 -3.05 46.25
CA PHE A 443 -31.56 -2.34 45.61
C PHE A 443 -31.41 -2.11 44.11
N PHE A 444 -30.28 -2.47 43.49
CA PHE A 444 -30.12 -2.39 42.04
C PHE A 444 -29.00 -3.31 41.53
N LYS A 445 -29.19 -3.81 40.30
CA LYS A 445 -28.17 -4.52 39.52
C LYS A 445 -27.55 -3.54 38.53
N GLU A 446 -26.23 -3.45 38.53
CA GLU A 446 -25.47 -2.64 37.57
C GLU A 446 -24.65 -3.59 36.67
N ASN A 447 -24.87 -3.50 35.35
CA ASN A 447 -24.05 -4.20 34.37
C ASN A 447 -22.93 -3.29 33.90
N ILE A 448 -21.73 -3.86 33.81
CA ILE A 448 -20.51 -3.15 33.46
C ILE A 448 -19.77 -3.93 32.38
N ASN A 449 -19.33 -3.24 31.33
CA ASN A 449 -18.35 -3.75 30.39
C ASN A 449 -16.98 -3.20 30.78
N ARG A 450 -16.09 -4.08 31.25
CA ARG A 450 -14.70 -3.74 31.52
C ARG A 450 -13.85 -4.01 30.29
N LEU A 451 -13.27 -2.95 29.76
CA LEU A 451 -12.22 -3.00 28.76
C LEU A 451 -10.87 -3.07 29.47
N SER A 452 -9.97 -3.91 28.96
CA SER A 452 -8.57 -3.93 29.37
C SER A 452 -7.69 -4.16 28.16
N TRP A 453 -6.56 -3.45 28.08
CA TRP A 453 -5.59 -3.57 27.01
C TRP A 453 -4.17 -3.52 27.59
N ALA A 454 -3.16 -3.56 26.73
CA ALA A 454 -1.76 -3.34 27.09
C ALA A 454 -1.14 -2.27 26.20
N ALA A 455 -0.13 -1.58 26.73
CA ALA A 455 0.69 -0.67 25.94
C ALA A 455 1.31 -1.42 24.75
N ASN A 456 1.41 -0.74 23.61
CA ASN A 456 2.18 -1.25 22.50
C ASN A 456 3.66 -0.87 22.71
N PRO A 457 4.59 -1.85 22.84
CA PRO A 457 6.00 -1.56 23.06
C PRO A 457 6.64 -0.70 21.95
N ALA A 458 6.08 -0.74 20.74
CA ALA A 458 6.57 0.04 19.60
C ALA A 458 6.37 1.56 19.77
N ASN A 459 5.46 1.99 20.66
CA ASN A 459 5.20 3.42 20.91
C ASN A 459 6.20 4.08 21.87
N GLY A 460 7.07 3.31 22.54
CA GLY A 460 7.95 3.85 23.59
C GLY A 460 7.16 4.56 24.71
N THR A 461 7.56 5.78 25.05
CA THR A 461 6.91 6.62 26.09
C THR A 461 6.01 7.72 25.53
N ASN A 462 5.71 7.69 24.23
CA ASN A 462 5.11 8.82 23.51
C ASN A 462 3.57 8.94 23.69
N ILE A 463 2.92 8.02 24.40
CA ILE A 463 1.46 7.99 24.56
C ILE A 463 1.01 8.80 25.77
N VAL A 464 0.22 9.84 25.54
CA VAL A 464 -0.33 10.72 26.58
C VAL A 464 -1.77 10.36 26.96
N SER A 465 -2.53 9.75 26.05
CA SER A 465 -3.91 9.31 26.33
C SER A 465 -4.37 8.12 25.47
N HIS A 466 -5.51 7.54 25.82
CA HIS A 466 -6.24 6.57 24.99
C HIS A 466 -7.67 7.06 24.80
N LYS A 467 -8.21 6.97 23.58
CA LYS A 467 -9.64 7.21 23.33
C LYS A 467 -10.39 5.89 23.24
N ILE A 468 -11.56 5.85 23.87
CA ILE A 468 -12.46 4.70 23.88
C ILE A 468 -13.71 5.10 23.12
N TYR A 469 -14.04 4.34 22.09
CA TYR A 469 -15.27 4.49 21.33
C TYR A 469 -16.19 3.31 21.56
N ARG A 470 -17.49 3.55 21.43
CA ARG A 470 -18.53 2.54 21.54
C ARG A 470 -19.53 2.69 20.40
N LYS A 471 -20.05 1.56 19.92
CA LYS A 471 -21.29 1.51 19.13
C LYS A 471 -22.20 0.42 19.67
N ALA A 472 -23.51 0.59 19.49
CA ALA A 472 -24.42 -0.54 19.62
C ALA A 472 -24.32 -1.47 18.40
N ASN A 473 -24.58 -2.76 18.56
CA ASN A 473 -24.45 -3.75 17.48
C ASN A 473 -25.39 -3.48 16.29
N ASN A 474 -26.45 -2.71 16.49
CA ASN A 474 -27.39 -2.27 15.46
C ASN A 474 -27.02 -0.91 14.82
N GLU A 475 -25.91 -0.31 15.22
CA GLU A 475 -25.39 0.95 14.67
C GLU A 475 -24.20 0.69 13.73
N SER A 476 -24.09 1.53 12.70
CA SER A 476 -22.98 1.46 11.74
C SER A 476 -21.73 2.18 12.24
N THR A 477 -21.87 3.20 13.09
CA THR A 477 -20.78 4.13 13.45
C THR A 477 -20.42 4.09 14.93
N TYR A 478 -19.13 4.22 15.25
CA TYR A 478 -18.62 4.38 16.62
C TYR A 478 -18.70 5.83 17.09
N SER A 479 -19.04 6.03 18.36
CA SER A 479 -19.04 7.34 19.03
C SER A 479 -18.02 7.37 20.16
N LEU A 480 -17.35 8.51 20.35
CA LEU A 480 -16.39 8.70 21.44
C LEU A 480 -17.11 8.59 22.79
N LEU A 481 -16.67 7.66 23.62
CA LEU A 481 -17.22 7.40 24.95
C LEU A 481 -16.39 8.07 26.04
N ALA A 482 -15.07 7.98 25.96
CA ALA A 482 -14.16 8.54 26.95
C ALA A 482 -12.73 8.71 26.44
N THR A 483 -11.97 9.57 27.10
CA THR A 483 -10.51 9.67 26.98
C THR A 483 -9.89 9.40 28.35
N VAL A 484 -8.90 8.51 28.41
CA VAL A 484 -8.19 8.15 29.65
C VAL A 484 -6.69 8.41 29.50
N GLY A 485 -5.96 8.56 30.61
CA GLY A 485 -4.52 8.84 30.57
C GLY A 485 -3.69 7.74 29.90
N GLY A 486 -2.51 8.09 29.37
CA GLY A 486 -1.62 7.18 28.64
C GLY A 486 -1.07 6.02 29.47
N SER A 487 -1.07 6.15 30.79
CA SER A 487 -0.72 5.09 31.74
C SER A 487 -1.91 4.25 32.22
N GLN A 488 -3.13 4.55 31.75
CA GLN A 488 -4.34 3.81 32.08
C GLN A 488 -4.66 2.77 30.99
N TYR A 489 -4.76 1.51 31.39
CA TYR A 489 -4.98 0.37 30.47
C TYR A 489 -6.28 -0.39 30.75
N SER A 490 -7.22 0.24 31.44
CA SER A 490 -8.55 -0.32 31.67
C SER A 490 -9.60 0.78 31.78
N PHE A 491 -10.82 0.45 31.36
CA PHE A 491 -11.96 1.36 31.42
C PHE A 491 -13.24 0.58 31.70
N ASP A 492 -14.08 1.08 32.61
CA ASP A 492 -15.38 0.50 32.94
C ASP A 492 -16.50 1.32 32.28
N ASP A 493 -17.18 0.76 31.29
CA ASP A 493 -18.43 1.30 30.76
C ASP A 493 -19.60 0.77 31.61
N ARG A 494 -20.32 1.67 32.27
CA ARG A 494 -21.26 1.36 33.37
C ARG A 494 -22.70 1.71 33.03
N GLY A 495 -23.64 1.14 33.78
CA GLY A 495 -25.07 1.44 33.62
C GLY A 495 -25.69 0.85 32.36
N LEU A 496 -25.12 -0.23 31.83
CA LEU A 496 -25.55 -0.83 30.57
C LEU A 496 -26.85 -1.62 30.73
N LYS A 497 -27.82 -1.38 29.83
CA LYS A 497 -29.06 -2.16 29.78
C LYS A 497 -28.82 -3.58 29.25
N ALA A 498 -28.00 -3.72 28.21
CA ALA A 498 -27.66 -4.98 27.56
C ALA A 498 -26.16 -5.01 27.23
N PRO A 499 -25.28 -5.45 28.16
CA PRO A 499 -23.83 -5.37 28.00
C PRO A 499 -23.28 -6.13 26.78
N GLY A 500 -23.98 -7.16 26.29
CA GLY A 500 -23.62 -7.92 25.08
C GLY A 500 -23.95 -7.22 23.75
N ASN A 501 -24.61 -6.05 23.78
CA ASN A 501 -25.05 -5.36 22.55
C ASN A 501 -24.08 -4.28 22.08
N TYR A 502 -22.84 -4.27 22.58
CA TYR A 502 -21.90 -3.19 22.29
C TYR A 502 -20.57 -3.74 21.76
N SER A 503 -20.04 -3.02 20.77
CA SER A 503 -18.66 -3.14 20.32
C SER A 503 -17.88 -1.90 20.75
N TYR A 504 -16.59 -2.10 21.01
CA TYR A 504 -15.69 -1.05 21.46
C TYR A 504 -14.46 -0.97 20.58
N GLN A 505 -13.94 0.25 20.44
CA GLN A 505 -12.64 0.54 19.88
C GLN A 505 -11.79 1.28 20.90
N VAL A 506 -10.50 0.99 20.92
CA VAL A 506 -9.53 1.75 21.70
C VAL A 506 -8.38 2.16 20.78
N THR A 507 -7.98 3.42 20.90
CA THR A 507 -6.84 4.01 20.18
C THR A 507 -5.84 4.58 21.19
N ALA A 508 -4.59 4.74 20.77
CA ALA A 508 -3.56 5.45 21.53
C ALA A 508 -3.39 6.86 20.93
N VAL A 509 -3.09 7.84 21.79
CA VAL A 509 -2.91 9.25 21.41
C VAL A 509 -1.60 9.77 21.97
N ASP A 510 -0.82 10.43 21.13
CA ASP A 510 0.46 11.03 21.52
C ASP A 510 0.36 12.50 21.97
N GLU A 511 1.50 13.09 22.32
CA GLU A 511 1.60 14.49 22.75
C GLU A 511 1.19 15.52 21.69
N TYR A 512 1.07 15.11 20.42
CA TYR A 512 0.64 15.94 19.30
C TYR A 512 -0.85 15.74 18.96
N GLU A 513 -1.61 15.08 19.85
CA GLU A 513 -3.03 14.73 19.68
C GLU A 513 -3.33 13.80 18.49
N ARG A 514 -2.30 13.16 17.93
CA ARG A 514 -2.45 12.20 16.83
C ARG A 514 -2.94 10.87 17.38
N GLU A 515 -3.82 10.21 16.65
CA GLU A 515 -4.51 9.00 17.11
C GLU A 515 -4.09 7.79 16.25
N SER A 516 -3.78 6.66 16.90
CA SER A 516 -3.48 5.41 16.22
C SER A 516 -4.71 4.83 15.51
N ASP A 517 -4.49 3.83 14.63
CA ASP A 517 -5.57 2.92 14.24
C ASP A 517 -6.28 2.33 15.47
N PRO A 518 -7.57 1.96 15.35
CA PRO A 518 -8.31 1.34 16.45
C PRO A 518 -8.04 -0.16 16.55
N VAL A 519 -7.90 -0.65 17.78
CA VAL A 519 -8.12 -2.07 18.09
C VAL A 519 -9.57 -2.29 18.50
N THR A 520 -10.24 -3.28 17.91
CA THR A 520 -11.68 -3.52 18.07
C THR A 520 -11.97 -4.79 18.88
N VAL A 521 -12.99 -4.74 19.74
CA VAL A 521 -13.55 -5.93 20.42
C VAL A 521 -15.08 -5.85 20.44
N SER A 522 -15.76 -6.97 20.23
CA SER A 522 -17.23 -7.05 20.27
C SER A 522 -17.69 -7.99 21.37
N GLY A 523 -18.77 -7.63 22.07
CA GLY A 523 -19.45 -8.54 22.97
C GLY A 523 -20.25 -9.56 22.17
N SER A 524 -19.79 -10.79 22.04
CA SER A 524 -20.66 -11.90 21.65
C SER A 524 -21.35 -12.49 22.88
N ALA A 525 -22.58 -12.97 22.69
CA ALA A 525 -23.36 -13.63 23.72
C ALA A 525 -22.86 -15.07 23.95
N GLU A 526 -21.69 -15.25 24.56
CA GLU A 526 -21.25 -16.55 25.06
C GLU A 526 -20.80 -16.48 26.53
N THR A 527 -21.68 -17.00 27.39
CA THR A 527 -21.51 -17.61 28.73
C THR A 527 -20.72 -16.84 29.82
N PRO A 528 -21.35 -16.52 30.98
CA PRO A 528 -20.72 -15.71 32.03
C PRO A 528 -19.61 -16.48 32.76
N ALA A 529 -18.41 -15.88 32.84
CA ALA A 529 -17.31 -16.37 33.66
C ALA A 529 -17.35 -15.77 35.08
N LYS A 530 -17.46 -16.67 36.08
CA LYS A 530 -17.10 -16.58 37.51
C LYS A 530 -17.38 -15.28 38.28
N VAL A 531 -18.43 -15.37 39.13
CA VAL A 531 -18.72 -14.49 40.26
C VAL A 531 -17.53 -14.41 41.24
N LEU A 532 -16.86 -13.26 41.32
CA LEU A 532 -15.97 -12.92 42.42
C LEU A 532 -16.81 -12.39 43.60
N LYS A 533 -17.07 -13.25 44.59
CA LYS A 533 -17.69 -12.83 45.86
C LYS A 533 -16.70 -12.01 46.68
N THR A 534 -16.90 -10.70 46.78
CA THR A 534 -16.24 -9.87 47.79
C THR A 534 -16.86 -10.16 49.16
N LYS A 535 -16.04 -10.62 50.12
CA LYS A 535 -16.45 -10.79 51.53
C LYS A 535 -16.69 -9.42 52.15
N SER A 536 -17.93 -9.12 52.54
CA SER A 536 -18.23 -7.97 53.41
C SER A 536 -17.73 -8.25 54.83
N TYR A 537 -16.76 -7.49 55.32
CA TYR A 537 -16.46 -7.44 56.75
C TYR A 537 -17.57 -6.63 57.44
N ARG A 538 -18.42 -7.30 58.23
CA ARG A 538 -19.34 -6.64 59.17
C ARG A 538 -18.53 -6.16 60.37
N THR A 539 -18.35 -4.86 60.50
CA THR A 539 -17.90 -4.22 61.75
C THR A 539 -19.02 -4.35 62.78
N LYS A 540 -18.85 -5.18 63.81
CA LYS A 540 -19.70 -5.16 65.00
C LYS A 540 -19.32 -3.94 65.84
N VAL A 541 -20.15 -2.91 65.80
CA VAL A 541 -20.17 -1.86 66.82
C VAL A 541 -20.86 -2.46 68.05
N ALA A 542 -20.12 -2.65 69.14
CA ALA A 542 -20.68 -2.89 70.46
C ALA A 542 -20.53 -1.59 71.27
N ALA A 543 -21.67 -0.99 71.60
CA ALA A 543 -21.77 0.12 72.54
C ALA A 543 -21.92 -0.40 73.98
N ARG A 544 -21.53 0.45 74.95
CA ARG A 544 -21.63 0.37 76.44
C ARG A 544 -20.37 -0.19 77.14
N ASN A 545 -19.74 0.47 78.11
CA ASN A 545 -20.20 1.46 79.10
C ASN A 545 -19.13 2.52 79.44
N LEU A 546 -19.62 3.73 79.74
CA LEU A 546 -18.98 4.69 80.64
C LEU A 546 -19.07 4.17 82.08
N SER A 547 -17.96 4.18 82.82
CA SER A 547 -17.94 4.44 84.26
C SER A 547 -16.54 4.84 84.71
N ASP A 548 -16.41 6.15 84.98
CA ASP A 548 -15.69 6.80 86.07
C ASP A 548 -14.17 6.64 86.29
N SER A 549 -13.62 7.83 86.52
CA SER A 549 -12.32 8.16 87.07
C SER A 549 -12.10 7.66 88.51
N LYS A 550 -10.82 7.36 88.78
CA LYS A 550 -10.13 7.07 90.06
C LYS A 550 -10.04 5.62 90.49
#